data_AF-A0A967H1C8-F1
#
_entry.id   AF-A0A967H1C8-F1
#
_cell.length_a   1.000
_cell.length_b   1.000
_cell.length_c   1.000
_cell.angle_alpha   90.00
_cell.angle_beta   90.00
_cell.angle_gamma   90.00
#
_symmetry.space_group_name_H-M   'P 1'
#
loop_
_entity.id
_entity.type
_entity.pdbx_description
1 polymer ?
#
loop_
_entity_poly.entity_id
_entity_poly.type
_entity_poly.pdbx_seq_one_letter_code
_entity_poly.pdbx_strand_id
1 'polypeptide(L)'
;MTRNLEKRIELLVPIEDRRSKRRLIRILEAAFRDNTNSFEILADGTSRRITPATGEKRFRLQEYLHKEATKAAKARQHERATTFQPHRPADR
;
A
#
# COMPACT_ATOMS: atom_id res chain seq x y z
N MET A 1 -14.69 3.55 19.54
CA MET A 1 -14.84 4.25 18.24
C MET A 1 -15.80 5.45 18.28
N THR A 2 -16.56 5.65 19.37
CA THR A 2 -17.43 6.82 19.64
C THR A 2 -16.79 8.16 19.26
N ARG A 3 -15.51 8.38 19.61
CA ARG A 3 -14.85 9.64 19.29
C ARG A 3 -14.74 9.96 17.79
N ASN A 4 -14.45 8.98 16.95
CA ASN A 4 -14.29 9.24 15.51
C ASN A 4 -15.64 9.32 14.80
N LEU A 5 -16.65 8.57 15.26
CA LEU A 5 -17.94 8.50 14.58
C LEU A 5 -18.99 9.49 15.09
N GLU A 6 -18.81 10.07 16.29
CA GLU A 6 -19.81 10.97 16.90
C GLU A 6 -19.25 12.36 17.22
N LYS A 7 -17.95 12.47 17.49
CA LYS A 7 -17.34 13.70 18.03
C LYS A 7 -16.38 14.38 17.03
N ARG A 8 -16.21 13.81 15.84
CA ARG A 8 -15.31 14.33 14.79
C ARG A 8 -16.07 14.40 13.47
N ILE A 9 -15.71 15.39 12.67
CA ILE A 9 -16.08 15.45 11.27
C ILE A 9 -15.06 14.58 10.52
N GLU A 10 -15.51 13.47 9.94
CA GLU A 10 -14.69 12.53 9.17
C GLU A 10 -15.22 12.47 7.73
N LEU A 11 -14.35 12.15 6.77
CA LEU A 11 -14.72 11.98 5.36
C LEU A 11 -14.31 10.60 4.86
N LEU A 12 -15.23 9.94 4.14
CA LEU A 12 -14.94 8.74 3.38
C LEU A 12 -15.09 9.08 1.90
N VAL A 13 -14.07 8.71 1.11
CA VAL A 13 -14.08 8.91 -0.34
C VAL A 13 -14.09 7.56 -1.06
N PRO A 14 -14.96 7.39 -2.08
CA PRO A 14 -14.95 6.19 -2.89
C PRO A 14 -13.68 6.14 -3.75
N ILE A 15 -13.19 4.94 -4.01
CA ILE A 15 -12.08 4.71 -4.95
C ILE A 15 -12.69 4.28 -6.29
N GLU A 16 -12.99 5.28 -7.12
CA GLU A 16 -13.67 5.08 -8.41
C GLU A 16 -12.75 4.45 -9.46
N ASP A 17 -11.47 4.83 -9.49
CA ASP A 17 -10.50 4.26 -10.42
C ASP A 17 -10.27 2.77 -10.13
N ARG A 18 -10.66 1.92 -11.09
CA ARG A 18 -10.54 0.46 -11.00
C ARG A 18 -9.10 0.00 -10.80
N ARG A 19 -8.10 0.73 -11.32
CA ARG A 19 -6.68 0.36 -11.14
C ARG A 19 -6.25 0.62 -9.71
N SER A 20 -6.59 1.78 -9.16
CA SER A 20 -6.33 2.17 -7.77
C SER A 20 -7.03 1.24 -6.78
N LYS A 21 -8.30 0.89 -7.02
CA LYS A 21 -9.04 -0.08 -6.18
C LYS A 21 -8.34 -1.45 -6.14
N ARG A 22 -7.95 -1.99 -7.30
CA ARG A 22 -7.19 -3.25 -7.38
C ARG A 22 -5.84 -3.17 -6.66
N ARG A 23 -5.14 -2.03 -6.78
CA ARG A 23 -3.88 -1.82 -6.07
C ARG A 23 -4.07 -1.82 -4.55
N LEU A 24 -5.11 -1.15 -4.05
CA LEU A 24 -5.40 -1.12 -2.61
C LEU A 24 -5.72 -2.52 -2.08
N ILE A 25 -6.55 -3.29 -2.79
CA ILE A 25 -6.87 -4.68 -2.42
C ILE A 25 -5.59 -5.52 -2.30
N ARG A 26 -4.67 -5.42 -3.28
CA ARG A 26 -3.38 -6.13 -3.21
C ARG A 26 -2.51 -5.71 -2.03
N ILE A 27 -2.57 -4.45 -1.62
CA ILE A 27 -1.85 -3.98 -0.42
C ILE A 27 -2.43 -4.64 0.82
N LEU A 28 -3.76 -4.73 0.93
CA LEU A 28 -4.42 -5.40 2.05
C LEU A 28 -4.12 -6.91 2.07
N GLU A 29 -4.19 -7.58 0.92
CA GLU A 29 -3.81 -9.00 0.79
C GLU A 29 -2.35 -9.23 1.21
N ALA A 30 -1.43 -8.36 0.79
CA ALA A 30 -0.04 -8.41 1.23
C ALA A 30 0.08 -8.17 2.74
N ALA A 31 -0.73 -7.29 3.33
CA ALA A 31 -0.70 -7.05 4.77
C ALA A 31 -1.15 -8.29 5.56
N PHE A 32 -2.19 -8.98 5.11
CA PHE A 32 -2.62 -10.25 5.71
C PHE A 32 -1.61 -11.39 5.52
N ARG A 33 -0.74 -11.31 4.51
CA ARG A 33 0.34 -12.28 4.27
C ARG A 33 1.57 -12.05 5.15
N ASP A 34 1.72 -10.89 5.80
CA ASP A 34 2.92 -10.62 6.61
C ASP A 34 3.03 -11.60 7.78
N ASN A 35 4.13 -12.35 7.79
CA ASN A 35 4.46 -13.36 8.80
C ASN A 35 5.75 -13.00 9.56
N THR A 36 6.13 -11.71 9.54
CA THR A 36 7.37 -11.24 10.18
C THR A 36 7.13 -10.16 11.22
N ASN A 37 6.14 -9.28 11.05
CA ASN A 37 5.83 -8.17 11.95
C ASN A 37 4.33 -8.08 12.30
N SER A 38 3.52 -9.02 11.83
CA SER A 38 2.11 -9.12 12.20
C SER A 38 1.90 -9.75 13.57
N PHE A 39 0.79 -9.37 14.21
CA PHE A 39 0.30 -9.94 15.45
C PHE A 39 -1.17 -10.33 15.28
N GLU A 40 -1.53 -11.51 15.78
CA GLU A 40 -2.91 -11.95 15.92
C GLU A 40 -3.44 -11.46 17.27
N ILE A 41 -4.60 -10.83 17.26
CA ILE A 41 -5.30 -10.40 18.47
C ILE A 41 -6.18 -11.57 18.94
N LEU A 42 -5.96 -12.03 20.18
CA LEU A 42 -6.67 -13.15 20.78
C LEU A 42 -7.97 -12.67 21.46
N ALA A 43 -8.84 -13.61 21.80
CA ALA A 43 -10.14 -13.32 22.42
C ALA A 43 -10.04 -12.62 23.78
N ASP A 44 -8.93 -12.79 24.49
CA ASP A 44 -8.63 -12.12 25.76
C ASP A 44 -8.06 -10.71 25.59
N GLY A 45 -7.92 -10.24 24.34
CA GLY A 45 -7.34 -8.94 24.00
C GLY A 45 -5.80 -8.90 24.00
N THR A 46 -5.13 -10.01 24.35
CA THR A 46 -3.68 -10.12 24.19
C THR A 46 -3.31 -10.29 22.72
N SER A 47 -2.04 -10.10 22.39
CA SER A 47 -1.54 -10.21 21.03
C SER A 47 -0.42 -11.24 20.94
N ARG A 48 -0.50 -12.13 19.96
CA ARG A 48 0.54 -13.12 19.67
C ARG A 48 1.21 -12.79 18.35
N ARG A 49 2.54 -12.74 18.33
CA ARG A 49 3.29 -12.49 17.10
C ARG A 49 3.08 -13.64 16.12
N ILE A 50 2.77 -13.33 14.87
CA ILE A 50 2.76 -14.30 13.78
C ILE A 50 4.22 -14.54 13.38
N THR A 51 4.61 -15.82 13.39
CA THR A 51 5.92 -16.27 12.94
C THR A 51 5.76 -17.26 11.80
N PRO A 52 6.69 -17.30 10.84
CA PRO A 52 6.61 -18.23 9.72
C PRO A 52 6.67 -19.67 10.25
N ALA A 53 5.85 -20.56 9.70
CA ALA A 53 5.96 -21.99 9.98
C ALA A 53 7.29 -22.56 9.45
N THR A 54 7.66 -23.75 9.92
CA THR A 54 8.86 -24.46 9.44
C THR A 54 8.76 -24.67 7.92
N GLY A 55 9.75 -24.16 7.18
CA GLY A 55 9.77 -24.21 5.71
C GLY A 55 8.96 -23.11 5.01
N GLU A 56 8.19 -22.30 5.75
CA GLU A 56 7.47 -21.18 5.17
C GLU A 56 8.40 -20.01 4.84
N LYS A 57 8.23 -19.44 3.65
CA LYS A 57 9.01 -18.28 3.24
C LYS A 57 8.61 -17.05 4.06
N ARG A 58 9.61 -16.37 4.62
CA ARG A 58 9.44 -15.06 5.25
C ARG A 58 8.91 -14.04 4.25
N PHE A 59 7.86 -13.34 4.66
CA PHE A 59 7.25 -12.25 3.91
C PHE A 59 7.08 -11.03 4.82
N ARG A 60 7.84 -9.96 4.51
CA ARG A 60 7.77 -8.67 5.20
C ARG A 60 7.07 -7.63 4.32
N LEU A 61 5.89 -7.18 4.72
CA LEU A 61 5.05 -6.23 4.00
C LEU A 61 5.79 -4.95 3.64
N GLN A 62 6.42 -4.30 4.62
CA GLN A 62 7.05 -2.99 4.41
C GLN A 62 8.17 -3.06 3.38
N GLU A 63 8.97 -4.13 3.41
CA GLU A 63 10.05 -4.35 2.43
C GLU A 63 9.47 -4.62 1.03
N TYR A 64 8.42 -5.44 0.96
CA TYR A 64 7.70 -5.71 -0.29
C TYR A 64 7.13 -4.42 -0.91
N LEU A 65 6.43 -3.60 -0.12
CA LEU A 65 5.86 -2.34 -0.60
C LEU A 65 6.95 -1.34 -1.01
N HIS A 66 8.07 -1.28 -0.30
CA HIS A 66 9.20 -0.43 -0.67
C HIS A 66 9.80 -0.84 -2.03
N LYS A 67 10.00 -2.14 -2.27
CA LYS A 67 10.49 -2.66 -3.56
C LYS A 67 9.53 -2.34 -4.70
N GLU A 68 8.23 -2.53 -4.51
CA GLU A 68 7.22 -2.20 -5.52
C GLU A 68 7.17 -0.69 -5.83
N ALA A 69 7.23 0.15 -4.79
CA ALA A 69 7.20 1.61 -4.95
C ALA A 69 8.45 2.14 -5.67
N THR A 70 9.64 1.66 -5.29
CA THR A 70 10.91 2.04 -5.92
C THR A 70 10.97 1.60 -7.39
N LYS A 71 10.51 0.38 -7.71
CA LYS A 71 10.39 -0.09 -9.10
C LYS A 71 9.46 0.81 -9.92
N ALA A 72 8.29 1.15 -9.39
CA ALA A 72 7.34 2.04 -10.08
C ALA A 72 7.89 3.47 -10.25
N ALA A 73 8.66 3.98 -9.29
CA ALA A 73 9.31 5.29 -9.40
C ALA A 73 10.38 5.29 -10.51
N LYS A 74 11.24 4.26 -10.57
CA LYS A 74 12.25 4.13 -11.62
C LYS A 74 11.65 4.01 -13.01
N ALA A 75 10.57 3.23 -13.18
CA ALA A 75 9.87 3.12 -14.46
C ALA A 75 9.35 4.47 -14.96
N ARG A 76 8.71 5.25 -14.07
CA ARG A 76 8.23 6.61 -14.40
C ARG A 76 9.36 7.59 -14.73
N GLN A 77 10.49 7.50 -14.04
CA GLN A 77 11.67 8.32 -14.34
C GLN A 77 12.23 7.99 -15.73
N HIS A 78 12.33 6.71 -16.05
CA HIS A 78 12.76 6.26 -17.38
C HIS A 78 11.82 6.76 -18.47
N GLU A 79 10.50 6.59 -18.31
CA GLU A 79 9.49 7.10 -19.26
C GLU A 79 9.63 8.62 -19.49
N ARG A 80 9.77 9.41 -18.41
CA ARG A 80 9.99 10.85 -18.51
C ARG A 80 11.27 11.21 -19.25
N ALA A 81 12.38 10.52 -18.96
CA ALA A 81 13.67 10.75 -19.63
C ALA A 81 13.61 10.43 -21.13
N THR A 82 12.79 9.46 -21.52
CA THR A 82 12.60 9.08 -22.93
C THR A 82 11.52 9.88 -23.66
N THR A 83 10.76 10.73 -22.96
CA THR A 83 9.66 11.49 -23.58
C THR A 83 10.18 12.85 -24.06
N PHE A 84 10.31 13.02 -25.38
CA PHE A 84 10.58 14.31 -25.98
C PHE A 84 9.33 15.20 -25.88
N GLN A 85 9.41 16.29 -25.10
CA GLN A 85 8.38 17.33 -25.10
C GLN A 85 8.88 18.54 -25.90
N PRO A 86 8.34 18.80 -27.10
CA PRO A 86 8.71 19.98 -27.86
C PRO A 86 8.20 21.23 -27.14
N HIS A 87 9.09 22.21 -26.95
CA HIS A 87 8.71 23.53 -26.47
C HIS A 87 7.82 24.21 -27.51
N ARG A 88 6.57 24.49 -27.15
CA ARG A 88 5.67 25.31 -27.95
C ARG A 88 5.78 26.76 -27.50
N PRO A 89 5.78 27.74 -28.42
CA PRO A 89 5.68 29.15 -28.05
C PRO A 89 4.37 29.39 -27.28
N ALA A 90 4.37 30.35 -26.36
CA ALA A 90 3.14 30.78 -25.70
C ALA A 90 2.14 31.27 -26.75
N ASP A 91 0.90 30.81 -26.66
CA ASP A 91 -0.18 31.26 -27.55
C ASP A 91 -0.31 32.79 -27.41
N ARG A 92 0.02 33.51 -28.50
CA ARG A 92 -0.14 34.97 -28.62
C ARG A 92 -1.57 35.32 -28.98
#